data_AF-A0AAU2U497-F1
#
_entry.id   AF-A0AAU2U497-F1
#
_cell.length_a   1.000
_cell.length_b   1.000
_cell.length_c   1.000
_cell.angle_alpha   90.00
_cell.angle_beta   90.00
_cell.angle_gamma   90.00
#
_symmetry.space_group_name_H-M   'P 1'
#
loop_
_entity.id
_entity.type
_entity.pdbx_description
1 polymer ?
#
loop_
_entity_poly.entity_id
_entity_poly.type
_entity_poly.pdbx_seq_one_letter_code
_entity_poly.pdbx_strand_id
1 'polypeptide(L)'
;MRNDVTGYANQNPGMVQNLIAVFSLLIGLAGLTVSYAAHRQKVRQDRQEAALREEELQRFRREREQEQQLREREQSAERQRERHQASMINVDVTRLPSPLDRNWIIPKAVIQNRSNQPVRDVRVSFRDEVVGELPLLGTGEDAFELRPTEGDAYRYLQHITVDFTDVAGIRWRLEGRGYLRRARQGTGGPETLGSWGDPEPPVIQQVSAPPPGPVCPAPPPPAPKTGRATKAPVWRRGGFLRPAVVLVSVVLIAGGVWWLLHH
;
A
#
# COMPACT_ATOMS: atom_id res chain seq x y z
N MET A 1 -98.44 47.31 16.38
CA MET A 1 -97.48 46.44 15.67
C MET A 1 -96.68 45.69 16.72
N ARG A 2 -97.04 44.43 16.95
CA ARG A 2 -96.35 43.48 17.82
C ARG A 2 -95.26 42.82 16.98
N ASN A 3 -94.00 42.92 17.41
CA ASN A 3 -92.96 41.98 17.00
C ASN A 3 -92.63 41.15 18.24
N ASP A 4 -92.84 39.84 18.09
CA ASP A 4 -92.71 38.83 19.11
C ASP A 4 -91.29 38.77 19.66
N VAL A 5 -91.18 39.03 20.96
CA VAL A 5 -89.98 38.94 21.76
C VAL A 5 -90.02 37.58 22.48
N THR A 6 -88.97 36.81 22.26
CA THR A 6 -88.40 35.78 23.15
C THR A 6 -89.12 34.44 23.30
N GLY A 7 -88.83 33.53 22.36
CA GLY A 7 -88.71 32.12 22.66
C GLY A 7 -87.27 31.80 23.11
N TYR A 8 -86.87 32.21 24.32
CA TYR A 8 -85.64 31.68 24.93
C TYR A 8 -85.95 30.27 25.42
N ALA A 9 -85.58 29.29 24.60
CA ALA A 9 -85.56 27.89 24.96
C ALA A 9 -84.84 27.72 26.30
N ASN A 10 -85.53 27.08 27.24
CA ASN A 10 -85.02 26.64 28.54
C ASN A 10 -83.90 25.62 28.31
N GLN A 11 -82.71 26.10 27.93
CA GLN A 11 -81.51 25.29 27.77
C GLN A 11 -80.97 25.00 29.16
N ASN A 12 -81.06 23.73 29.59
CA ASN A 12 -80.45 23.26 30.82
C ASN A 12 -78.95 23.63 30.82
N PRO A 13 -78.47 24.48 31.74
CA PRO A 13 -77.08 24.94 31.75
C PRO A 13 -76.06 23.80 31.87
N GLY A 14 -76.46 22.67 32.45
CA GLY A 14 -75.65 21.45 32.52
C GLY A 14 -75.43 20.76 31.16
N MET A 15 -76.35 20.90 30.19
CA MET A 15 -76.18 20.29 28.86
C MET A 15 -75.08 21.01 28.05
N VAL A 16 -75.03 22.35 28.15
CA VAL A 16 -74.01 23.16 27.46
C VAL A 16 -72.62 22.92 28.05
N GLN A 17 -72.51 22.85 29.39
CA GLN A 17 -71.23 22.55 30.05
C GLN A 17 -70.69 21.16 29.69
N ASN A 18 -71.55 20.14 29.63
CA ASN A 18 -71.15 18.79 29.24
C ASN A 18 -70.68 18.74 27.78
N LEU A 19 -71.34 19.45 26.87
CA LEU A 19 -70.91 19.54 25.47
C LEU A 19 -69.53 20.18 25.36
N ILE A 20 -69.29 21.30 26.03
CA ILE A 20 -67.97 21.97 26.01
C ILE A 20 -66.89 21.02 26.52
N ALA A 21 -67.13 20.33 27.65
CA ALA A 21 -66.16 19.38 28.21
C ALA A 21 -65.84 18.22 27.25
N VAL A 22 -66.85 17.64 26.59
CA VAL A 22 -66.66 16.57 25.61
C VAL A 22 -65.92 17.07 24.38
N PHE A 23 -66.25 18.25 23.85
CA PHE A 23 -65.53 18.82 22.70
C PHE A 23 -64.08 19.14 23.04
N SER A 24 -63.79 19.73 24.20
CA SER A 24 -62.42 19.99 24.64
C SER A 24 -61.62 18.70 24.81
N LEU A 25 -62.24 17.65 25.35
CA LEU A 25 -61.62 16.32 25.47
C LEU A 25 -61.30 15.74 24.10
N LEU A 26 -62.26 15.75 23.17
CA LEU A 26 -62.09 15.20 21.82
C LEU A 26 -61.01 15.97 21.04
N ILE A 27 -60.99 17.30 21.13
CA ILE A 27 -59.97 18.14 20.50
C ILE A 27 -58.58 17.85 21.11
N GLY A 28 -58.49 17.73 22.44
CA GLY A 28 -57.23 17.37 23.11
C GLY A 28 -56.71 15.99 22.70
N LEU A 29 -57.61 15.00 22.60
CA LEU A 29 -57.27 13.64 22.21
C LEU A 29 -56.86 13.55 20.74
N ALA A 30 -57.56 14.27 19.85
CA ALA A 30 -57.18 14.39 18.44
C ALA A 30 -55.82 15.10 18.24
N GLY A 31 -55.55 16.16 19.01
CA GLY A 31 -54.24 16.83 18.98
C GLY A 31 -53.10 15.92 19.42
N LEU A 32 -53.34 15.09 20.45
CA LEU A 32 -52.36 14.14 20.95
C LEU A 32 -52.08 13.00 19.96
N THR A 33 -53.09 12.48 19.26
CA THR A 33 -52.88 11.43 18.24
C THR A 33 -52.12 11.95 17.03
N VAL A 34 -52.42 13.16 16.54
CA VAL A 34 -51.68 13.79 15.44
C VAL A 34 -50.24 14.11 15.84
N SER A 35 -50.03 14.66 17.04
CA SER A 35 -48.68 14.94 17.55
C SER A 35 -47.85 13.66 17.68
N TYR A 36 -48.44 12.59 18.21
CA TYR A 36 -47.79 11.29 18.32
C TYR A 36 -47.45 10.68 16.94
N ALA A 37 -48.38 10.75 15.98
CA ALA A 37 -48.15 10.26 14.62
C ALA A 37 -47.02 11.03 13.91
N ALA A 38 -47.02 12.36 14.00
CA ALA A 38 -45.98 13.22 13.45
C ALA A 38 -44.61 12.93 14.09
N HIS A 39 -44.57 12.75 15.41
CA HIS A 39 -43.34 12.38 16.12
C HIS A 39 -42.80 11.03 15.66
N ARG A 40 -43.66 10.01 15.52
CA ARG A 40 -43.24 8.68 15.06
C ARG A 40 -42.68 8.72 13.63
N GLN A 41 -43.27 9.53 12.75
CA GLN A 41 -42.76 9.72 11.39
C GLN A 41 -41.39 10.39 11.39
N LYS A 42 -41.23 11.45 12.20
CA LYS A 42 -39.95 12.14 12.36
C LYS A 42 -38.86 11.21 12.88
N VAL A 43 -39.13 10.42 13.92
CA VAL A 43 -38.17 9.44 14.46
C VAL A 43 -37.76 8.40 13.41
N ARG A 44 -38.66 8.00 12.50
CA ARG A 44 -38.31 7.08 11.40
C ARG A 44 -37.41 7.75 10.36
N GLN A 45 -37.68 9.00 10.01
CA GLN A 45 -36.86 9.78 9.09
C GLN A 45 -35.45 10.01 9.67
N ASP A 46 -35.36 10.46 10.93
CA ASP A 46 -34.09 10.70 11.61
C ASP A 46 -33.22 9.43 11.65
N ARG A 47 -33.84 8.25 11.87
CA ARG A 47 -33.14 6.95 11.84
C ARG A 47 -32.65 6.58 10.44
N GLN A 48 -33.43 6.86 9.40
CA GLN A 48 -33.04 6.59 8.02
C GLN A 48 -31.88 7.51 7.59
N GLU A 49 -31.95 8.79 7.93
CA GLU A 49 -30.87 9.73 7.66
C GLU A 49 -29.59 9.38 8.41
N ALA A 50 -29.70 8.98 9.69
CA ALA A 50 -28.56 8.52 10.46
C ALA A 50 -27.90 7.29 9.82
N ALA A 51 -28.70 6.29 9.40
CA ALA A 51 -28.19 5.10 8.74
C ALA A 51 -27.48 5.41 7.41
N LEU A 52 -28.03 6.33 6.60
CA LEU A 52 -27.39 6.74 5.34
C LEU A 52 -26.08 7.48 5.59
N ARG A 53 -26.04 8.40 6.56
CA ARG A 53 -24.81 9.11 6.93
C ARG A 53 -23.73 8.14 7.45
N GLU A 54 -24.12 7.14 8.23
CA GLU A 54 -23.21 6.10 8.70
C GLU A 54 -22.64 5.30 7.53
N GLU A 55 -23.48 4.93 6.55
CA GLU A 55 -23.02 4.21 5.36
C GLU A 55 -22.05 5.05 4.51
N GLU A 56 -22.37 6.33 4.28
CA GLU A 56 -21.50 7.26 3.56
C GLU A 56 -20.14 7.44 4.26
N LEU A 57 -20.14 7.62 5.58
CA LEU A 57 -18.91 7.73 6.36
C LEU A 57 -18.08 6.44 6.29
N GLN A 58 -18.72 5.27 6.33
CA GLN A 58 -18.02 4.01 6.16
C GLN A 58 -17.42 3.87 4.76
N ARG A 59 -18.14 4.25 3.71
CA ARG A 59 -17.63 4.23 2.33
C ARG A 59 -16.42 5.15 2.20
N PHE A 60 -16.52 6.38 2.70
CA PHE A 60 -15.43 7.34 2.67
C PHE A 60 -14.18 6.84 3.40
N ARG A 61 -14.33 6.18 4.55
CA ARG A 61 -13.21 5.56 5.28
C ARG A 61 -12.53 4.47 4.46
N ARG A 62 -13.31 3.55 3.87
CA ARG A 62 -12.77 2.47 3.02
C ARG A 62 -12.05 3.02 1.80
N GLU A 63 -12.58 4.05 1.16
CA GLU A 63 -11.94 4.72 0.02
C GLU A 63 -10.61 5.36 0.43
N ARG A 64 -10.56 6.05 1.58
CA ARG A 64 -9.31 6.64 2.10
C ARG A 64 -8.26 5.59 2.43
N GLU A 65 -8.65 4.49 3.06
CA GLU A 65 -7.74 3.38 3.37
C GLU A 65 -7.20 2.72 2.09
N GLN A 66 -8.05 2.51 1.10
CA GLN A 66 -7.62 1.98 -0.20
C GLN A 66 -6.67 2.94 -0.93
N GLU A 67 -6.98 4.23 -0.93
CA GLU A 67 -6.12 5.26 -1.53
C GLU A 67 -4.74 5.30 -0.88
N GLN A 68 -4.67 5.22 0.46
CA GLN A 68 -3.41 5.16 1.20
C GLN A 68 -2.61 3.90 0.84
N GLN A 69 -3.25 2.73 0.82
CA GLN A 69 -2.56 1.48 0.46
C GLN A 69 -2.02 1.50 -0.96
N LEU A 70 -2.75 2.10 -1.92
CA LEU A 70 -2.27 2.25 -3.29
C LEU A 70 -1.05 3.16 -3.35
N ARG A 71 -1.11 4.32 -2.70
CA ARG A 71 0.03 5.27 -2.65
C ARG A 71 1.25 4.64 -2.01
N GLU A 72 1.10 3.89 -0.92
CA GLU A 72 2.20 3.17 -0.28
C GLU A 72 2.82 2.12 -1.20
N ARG A 73 1.99 1.36 -1.92
CA ARG A 73 2.47 0.38 -2.91
C ARG A 73 3.23 1.05 -4.03
N GLU A 74 2.71 2.14 -4.58
CA GLU A 74 3.37 2.91 -5.64
C GLU A 74 4.73 3.45 -5.18
N GLN A 75 4.77 4.11 -4.01
CA GLN A 75 6.01 4.61 -3.42
C GLN A 75 7.01 3.49 -3.11
N SER A 76 6.54 2.32 -2.66
CA SER A 76 7.42 1.17 -2.40
C SER A 76 7.99 0.59 -3.70
N ALA A 77 7.19 0.52 -4.76
CA ALA A 77 7.60 0.04 -6.07
C ALA A 77 8.58 1.02 -6.73
N GLU A 78 8.34 2.32 -6.61
CA GLU A 78 9.25 3.36 -7.08
C GLU A 78 10.60 3.28 -6.36
N ARG A 79 10.61 3.25 -5.01
CA ARG A 79 11.83 3.03 -4.23
C ARG A 79 12.55 1.74 -4.61
N GLN A 80 11.81 0.66 -4.91
CA GLN A 80 12.42 -0.59 -5.37
C GLN A 80 13.09 -0.45 -6.74
N ARG A 81 12.50 0.30 -7.67
CA ARG A 81 13.09 0.57 -8.99
C ARG A 81 14.34 1.43 -8.89
N GLU A 82 14.30 2.50 -8.09
CA GLU A 82 15.45 3.36 -7.80
C GLU A 82 16.63 2.51 -7.25
N ARG A 83 16.36 1.69 -6.24
CA ARG A 83 17.37 0.78 -5.65
C ARG A 83 17.87 -0.27 -6.64
N HIS A 84 17.00 -0.80 -7.49
CA HIS A 84 17.38 -1.81 -8.47
C HIS A 84 18.45 -1.26 -9.42
N GLN A 85 18.28 -0.04 -9.92
CA GLN A 85 19.27 0.63 -10.75
C GLN A 85 20.60 0.83 -10.01
N ALA A 86 20.56 1.38 -8.79
CA ALA A 86 21.77 1.60 -7.99
C ALA A 86 22.51 0.28 -7.66
N SER A 87 21.77 -0.83 -7.50
CA SER A 87 22.35 -2.16 -7.23
C SER A 87 23.07 -2.80 -8.41
N MET A 88 23.00 -2.20 -9.61
CA MET A 88 23.79 -2.64 -10.76
C MET A 88 25.24 -2.16 -10.72
N ILE A 89 25.58 -1.24 -9.81
CA ILE A 89 26.96 -0.85 -9.54
C ILE A 89 27.56 -1.85 -8.57
N ASN A 90 28.69 -2.44 -8.95
CA ASN A 90 29.47 -3.34 -8.14
C ASN A 90 30.86 -2.76 -7.88
N VAL A 91 31.45 -3.09 -6.73
CA VAL A 91 32.85 -2.86 -6.43
C VAL A 91 33.51 -4.16 -6.02
N ASP A 92 34.54 -4.54 -6.75
CA ASP A 92 35.38 -5.71 -6.50
C ASP A 92 36.81 -5.26 -6.19
N VAL A 93 37.60 -6.10 -5.52
CA VAL A 93 39.02 -5.85 -5.30
C VAL A 93 39.81 -6.93 -6.02
N THR A 94 40.57 -6.52 -7.04
CA THR A 94 41.50 -7.39 -7.75
C THR A 94 42.92 -7.20 -7.21
N ARG A 95 43.71 -8.26 -7.27
CA ARG A 95 45.10 -8.28 -6.81
C ARG A 95 45.97 -8.59 -8.01
N LEU A 96 46.76 -7.60 -8.43
CA LEU A 96 47.69 -7.78 -9.53
C LEU A 96 49.12 -7.87 -8.99
N PRO A 97 49.93 -8.82 -9.46
CA PRO A 97 51.35 -8.85 -9.12
C PRO A 97 52.03 -7.60 -9.71
N SER A 98 52.93 -7.01 -8.93
CA SER A 98 53.74 -5.89 -9.40
C SER A 98 54.72 -6.35 -10.48
N PRO A 99 54.94 -5.55 -11.54
CA PRO A 99 56.00 -5.83 -12.50
C PRO A 99 57.40 -5.68 -11.88
N LEU A 100 57.52 -4.98 -10.75
CA LEU A 100 58.80 -4.71 -10.09
C LEU A 100 59.25 -5.86 -9.17
N ASP A 101 58.31 -6.51 -8.49
CA ASP A 101 58.58 -7.62 -7.56
C ASP A 101 57.41 -8.60 -7.56
N ARG A 102 57.71 -9.89 -7.76
CA ARG A 102 56.72 -10.98 -7.77
C ARG A 102 56.01 -11.17 -6.43
N ASN A 103 56.61 -10.72 -5.34
CA ASN A 103 56.04 -10.78 -4.00
C ASN A 103 55.20 -9.54 -3.66
N TRP A 104 55.23 -8.50 -4.50
CA TRP A 104 54.46 -7.29 -4.29
C TRP A 104 53.11 -7.39 -4.99
N ILE A 105 52.04 -7.24 -4.21
CA ILE A 105 50.67 -7.27 -4.72
C ILE A 105 50.14 -5.83 -4.71
N ILE A 106 49.68 -5.36 -5.87
CA ILE A 106 49.01 -4.07 -6.00
C ILE A 106 47.49 -4.33 -5.96
N PRO A 107 46.81 -4.00 -4.86
CA PRO A 107 45.35 -4.07 -4.80
C PRO A 107 44.74 -2.98 -5.69
N LYS A 108 43.75 -3.35 -6.50
CA LYS A 108 42.95 -2.40 -7.29
C LYS A 108 41.47 -2.54 -6.95
N ALA A 109 40.81 -1.43 -6.68
CA ALA A 109 39.35 -1.37 -6.60
C ALA A 109 38.80 -1.30 -8.03
N VAL A 110 38.06 -2.32 -8.46
CA VAL A 110 37.40 -2.38 -9.76
C VAL A 110 35.94 -2.05 -9.56
N ILE A 111 35.47 -0.99 -10.19
CA ILE A 111 34.07 -0.57 -10.15
C ILE A 111 33.43 -0.98 -11.45
N GLN A 112 32.36 -1.75 -11.38
CA GLN A 112 31.64 -2.25 -12.54
C GLN A 112 30.24 -1.66 -12.55
N ASN A 113 29.87 -1.03 -13.67
CA ASN A 113 28.50 -0.62 -13.95
C ASN A 113 27.86 -1.61 -14.93
N ARG A 114 26.96 -2.45 -14.41
CA ARG A 114 26.18 -3.41 -15.22
C ARG A 114 24.90 -2.83 -15.80
N SER A 115 24.59 -1.57 -15.52
CA SER A 115 23.47 -0.87 -16.11
C SER A 115 23.78 -0.45 -17.54
N ASN A 116 22.75 -0.35 -18.36
CA ASN A 116 22.81 0.31 -19.68
C ASN A 116 22.71 1.84 -19.57
N GLN A 117 22.61 2.39 -18.36
CA GLN A 117 22.58 3.81 -18.09
C GLN A 117 23.87 4.26 -17.39
N PRO A 118 24.46 5.38 -17.82
CA PRO A 118 25.65 5.90 -17.18
C PRO A 118 25.34 6.48 -15.79
N VAL A 119 26.33 6.43 -14.90
CA VAL A 119 26.31 7.14 -13.60
C VAL A 119 27.35 8.26 -13.61
N ARG A 120 27.13 9.29 -12.81
CA ARG A 120 27.96 10.51 -12.76
C ARG A 120 28.61 10.66 -11.40
N ASP A 121 29.59 11.56 -11.33
CA ASP A 121 30.24 12.00 -10.08
C ASP A 121 30.70 10.81 -9.21
N VAL A 122 31.28 9.79 -9.85
CA VAL A 122 31.73 8.59 -9.16
C VAL A 122 32.96 8.94 -8.36
N ARG A 123 32.91 8.77 -7.04
CA ARG A 123 34.01 9.02 -6.12
C ARG A 123 34.30 7.77 -5.32
N VAL A 124 35.53 7.30 -5.41
CA VAL A 124 36.00 6.07 -4.76
C VAL A 124 36.85 6.47 -3.59
N SER A 125 36.44 6.07 -2.39
CA SER A 125 37.22 6.30 -1.18
C SER A 125 37.62 4.99 -0.53
N PHE A 126 38.82 4.96 0.04
CA PHE A 126 39.36 3.86 0.81
C PHE A 126 39.82 4.40 2.16
N ARG A 127 39.23 3.93 3.27
CA ARG A 127 39.50 4.45 4.62
C ARG A 127 39.33 5.98 4.68
N ASP A 128 38.22 6.46 4.12
CA ASP A 128 37.86 7.88 4.06
C ASP A 128 38.80 8.78 3.23
N GLU A 129 39.78 8.19 2.53
CA GLU A 129 40.65 8.89 1.59
C GLU A 129 40.19 8.66 0.15
N VAL A 130 40.08 9.72 -0.63
CA VAL A 130 39.72 9.63 -2.05
C VAL A 130 40.87 9.01 -2.82
N VAL A 131 40.60 7.86 -3.45
CA VAL A 131 41.57 7.15 -4.30
C VAL A 131 41.39 7.54 -5.76
N GLY A 132 40.16 7.86 -6.16
CA GLY A 132 39.92 8.37 -7.51
C GLY A 132 38.50 8.86 -7.73
N GLU A 133 38.34 9.60 -8.81
CA GLU A 133 37.08 10.23 -9.20
C GLU A 133 36.89 10.07 -10.71
N LEU A 134 35.65 9.82 -11.12
CA LEU A 134 35.23 9.79 -12.52
C LEU A 134 34.01 10.68 -12.69
N PRO A 135 34.04 11.66 -13.61
CA PRO A 135 32.86 12.47 -13.89
C PRO A 135 31.72 11.64 -14.47
N LEU A 136 32.03 10.54 -15.16
CA LEU A 136 31.07 9.67 -15.82
C LEU A 136 31.59 8.22 -15.86
N LEU A 137 30.77 7.27 -15.40
CA LEU A 137 31.00 5.84 -15.57
C LEU A 137 29.86 5.27 -16.44
N GLY A 138 30.20 4.96 -17.69
CA GLY A 138 29.30 4.28 -18.63
C GLY A 138 29.08 2.81 -18.27
N THR A 139 28.56 2.01 -19.21
CA THR A 139 28.51 0.55 -19.05
C THR A 139 29.92 -0.04 -19.16
N GLY A 140 30.32 -0.87 -18.21
CA GLY A 140 31.66 -1.48 -18.19
C GLY A 140 32.29 -1.45 -16.82
N GLU A 141 33.61 -1.33 -16.77
CA GLU A 141 34.40 -1.30 -15.54
C GLU A 141 35.50 -0.24 -15.61
N ASP A 142 35.89 0.27 -14.44
CA ASP A 142 37.07 1.12 -14.24
C ASP A 142 37.81 0.67 -12.98
N ALA A 143 39.11 0.97 -12.88
CA ALA A 143 39.97 0.45 -11.81
C ALA A 143 40.85 1.53 -11.19
N PHE A 144 40.89 1.54 -9.86
CA PHE A 144 41.68 2.47 -9.05
C PHE A 144 42.71 1.72 -8.21
N GLU A 145 43.96 2.18 -8.24
CA GLU A 145 45.02 1.59 -7.44
C GLU A 145 44.87 1.98 -5.97
N LEU A 146 44.75 0.97 -5.11
CA LEU A 146 44.64 1.19 -3.66
C LEU A 146 46.04 1.24 -3.04
N ARG A 147 46.18 1.99 -1.95
CA ARG A 147 47.41 1.98 -1.17
C ARG A 147 47.67 0.56 -0.63
N PRO A 148 48.89 0.01 -0.81
CA PRO A 148 49.27 -1.27 -0.26
C PRO A 148 49.04 -1.28 1.25
N THR A 149 48.22 -2.20 1.71
CA THR A 149 47.91 -2.39 3.13
C THR A 149 48.12 -3.87 3.49
N GLU A 150 48.66 -4.16 4.65
CA GLU A 150 48.73 -5.55 5.10
C GLU A 150 47.31 -6.11 5.35
N GLY A 151 46.94 -7.18 4.66
CA GLY A 151 45.66 -7.88 4.89
C GLY A 151 45.07 -8.59 3.67
N ASP A 152 43.99 -9.35 3.89
CA ASP A 152 43.23 -10.07 2.87
C ASP A 152 42.27 -9.18 2.08
N ALA A 153 41.89 -9.59 0.86
CA ALA A 153 41.06 -8.79 -0.06
C ALA A 153 39.72 -8.40 0.58
N TYR A 154 39.16 -9.28 1.41
CA TYR A 154 37.95 -9.02 2.19
C TYR A 154 38.08 -7.85 3.17
N ARG A 155 39.28 -7.58 3.71
CA ARG A 155 39.49 -6.41 4.58
C ARG A 155 39.52 -5.12 3.76
N TYR A 156 39.99 -5.17 2.52
CA TYR A 156 39.96 -4.00 1.64
C TYR A 156 38.53 -3.57 1.33
N LEU A 157 37.69 -4.52 0.91
CA LEU A 157 36.29 -4.26 0.58
C LEU A 157 35.54 -3.56 1.71
N GLN A 158 35.77 -3.92 2.98
CA GLN A 158 35.09 -3.30 4.11
C GLN A 158 35.38 -1.80 4.30
N HIS A 159 36.48 -1.30 3.72
CA HIS A 159 36.88 0.10 3.82
C HIS A 159 36.69 0.88 2.53
N ILE A 160 36.19 0.23 1.46
CA ILE A 160 35.89 0.90 0.20
C ILE A 160 34.47 1.43 0.26
N THR A 161 34.32 2.70 -0.13
CA THR A 161 33.03 3.35 -0.35
C THR A 161 33.04 3.98 -1.74
N VAL A 162 31.95 3.77 -2.48
CA VAL A 162 31.75 4.37 -3.80
C VAL A 162 30.54 5.28 -3.74
N ASP A 163 30.75 6.58 -3.86
CA ASP A 163 29.69 7.56 -3.99
C ASP A 163 29.43 7.81 -5.49
N PHE A 164 28.18 7.90 -5.93
CA PHE A 164 27.83 8.18 -7.32
C PHE A 164 26.45 8.82 -7.45
N THR A 165 26.18 9.45 -8.58
CA THR A 165 24.87 10.02 -8.94
C THR A 165 24.26 9.20 -10.07
N ASP A 166 23.04 8.67 -9.89
CA ASP A 166 22.34 7.92 -10.94
C ASP A 166 21.73 8.83 -12.03
N VAL A 167 21.05 8.23 -13.01
CA VAL A 167 20.42 8.99 -14.11
C VAL A 167 19.30 9.91 -13.63
N ALA A 168 18.67 9.58 -12.51
CA ALA A 168 17.59 10.36 -11.91
C ALA A 168 18.14 11.52 -11.04
N GLY A 169 19.47 11.66 -10.94
CA GLY A 169 20.11 12.66 -10.10
C GLY A 169 20.13 12.29 -8.63
N ILE A 170 19.80 11.04 -8.27
CA ILE A 170 19.84 10.56 -6.90
C ILE A 170 21.27 10.13 -6.59
N ARG A 171 21.77 10.63 -5.46
CA ARG A 171 23.11 10.30 -4.96
C ARG A 171 23.04 9.05 -4.10
N TRP A 172 23.92 8.11 -4.40
CA TRP A 172 24.04 6.82 -3.75
C TRP A 172 25.44 6.64 -3.20
N ARG A 173 25.54 5.93 -2.09
CA ARG A 173 26.79 5.43 -1.52
C ARG A 173 26.72 3.92 -1.44
N LEU A 174 27.61 3.24 -2.15
CA LEU A 174 27.84 1.81 -2.05
C LEU A 174 28.98 1.56 -1.07
N GLU A 175 28.68 0.89 0.03
CA GLU A 175 29.68 0.38 0.96
C GLU A 175 30.21 -0.96 0.44
N GLY A 176 31.49 -1.29 0.61
CA GLY A 176 32.05 -2.51 0.01
C GLY A 176 31.57 -3.84 0.62
N ARG A 177 30.57 -3.83 1.51
CA ARG A 177 29.74 -5.00 1.85
C ARG A 177 28.51 -5.16 0.92
N GLY A 178 28.35 -4.28 -0.07
CA GLY A 178 27.23 -4.25 -0.99
C GLY A 178 26.03 -3.41 -0.52
N TYR A 179 26.07 -2.81 0.67
CA TYR A 179 24.98 -1.97 1.16
C TYR A 179 24.93 -0.64 0.40
N LEU A 180 23.72 -0.22 0.08
CA LEU A 180 23.45 1.06 -0.57
C LEU A 180 22.85 2.03 0.43
N ARG A 181 23.30 3.28 0.40
CA ARG A 181 22.66 4.39 1.11
C ARG A 181 22.27 5.47 0.13
N ARG A 182 21.03 5.91 0.21
CA ARG A 182 20.54 7.08 -0.52
C ARG A 182 20.93 8.36 0.22
N ALA A 183 21.37 9.39 -0.48
CA ALA A 183 21.53 10.71 0.13
C ALA A 183 20.16 11.29 0.53
N ARG A 184 20.08 11.95 1.69
CA ARG A 184 18.89 12.66 2.12
C ARG A 184 18.74 13.94 1.28
N GLN A 185 17.52 14.23 0.83
CA GLN A 185 17.25 15.46 0.09
C GLN A 185 17.47 16.67 1.01
N GLY A 186 18.18 17.69 0.50
CA GLY A 186 18.39 18.96 1.22
C GLY A 186 19.51 18.97 2.27
N THR A 187 20.15 17.84 2.55
CA THR A 187 21.45 17.83 3.26
C THR A 187 22.56 18.13 2.26
N GLY A 188 23.50 19.02 2.62
CA GLY A 188 24.50 19.62 1.71
C GLY A 188 25.46 18.65 0.99
N GLY A 189 26.75 18.97 1.00
CA GLY A 189 27.76 18.17 0.29
C GLY A 189 27.82 16.71 0.77
N PRO A 190 28.46 15.80 -0.01
CA PRO A 190 28.65 14.38 0.37
C PRO A 190 29.32 14.17 1.74
N GLU A 191 30.07 15.17 2.19
CA GLU A 191 30.89 15.13 3.39
C GLU A 191 30.15 15.63 4.63
N THR A 192 28.92 16.14 4.48
CA THR A 192 28.13 16.59 5.61
C THR A 192 27.69 15.40 6.45
N LEU A 193 28.02 15.41 7.74
CA LEU A 193 27.62 14.37 8.70
C LEU A 193 26.08 14.23 8.69
N GLY A 194 25.58 13.01 8.47
CA GLY A 194 24.13 12.75 8.39
C GLY A 194 23.48 12.99 7.01
N SER A 195 24.27 13.25 5.97
CA SER A 195 23.78 13.36 4.58
C SER A 195 23.25 12.05 3.98
N TRP A 196 23.49 10.92 4.64
CA TRP A 196 23.11 9.60 4.13
C TRP A 196 21.95 8.99 4.92
N GLY A 197 21.08 8.29 4.21
CA GLY A 197 19.97 7.52 4.76
C GLY A 197 20.43 6.23 5.43
N ASP A 198 19.43 5.43 5.80
CA ASP A 198 19.64 4.10 6.37
C ASP A 198 20.26 3.16 5.32
N PRO A 199 21.09 2.18 5.74
CA PRO A 199 21.67 1.21 4.83
C PRO A 199 20.58 0.26 4.32
N GLU A 200 20.52 0.12 2.99
CA GLU A 200 19.59 -0.76 2.29
C GLU A 200 20.37 -1.90 1.63
N PRO A 201 19.86 -3.15 1.70
CA PRO A 201 20.50 -4.26 1.02
C PRO A 201 20.38 -4.10 -0.50
N PRO A 202 21.37 -4.57 -1.28
CA PRO A 202 21.29 -4.53 -2.73
C PRO A 202 20.18 -5.48 -3.21
N VAL A 203 19.42 -5.06 -4.22
CA VAL A 203 18.36 -5.89 -4.83
C VAL A 203 18.97 -7.09 -5.55
N ILE A 204 20.09 -6.87 -6.24
CA ILE A 204 20.87 -7.91 -6.89
C ILE A 204 21.98 -8.33 -5.92
N GLN A 205 21.81 -9.49 -5.28
CA GLN A 205 22.91 -10.07 -4.51
C GLN A 205 24.04 -10.43 -5.47
N GLN A 206 25.24 -9.96 -5.16
CA GLN A 206 26.43 -10.34 -5.87
C GLN A 206 26.68 -11.83 -5.60
N VAL A 207 26.40 -12.67 -6.59
CA VAL A 207 26.90 -14.03 -6.59
C VAL A 207 28.40 -13.90 -6.87
N SER A 208 29.22 -13.85 -5.82
CA SER A 208 30.66 -14.05 -5.98
C SER A 208 30.81 -15.36 -6.73
N ALA A 209 31.35 -15.31 -7.95
CA ALA A 209 31.65 -16.52 -8.69
C ALA A 209 32.51 -17.41 -7.78
N PRO A 210 32.16 -18.71 -7.62
CA PRO A 210 33.01 -19.61 -6.86
C PRO A 210 34.43 -19.53 -7.44
N PRO A 211 35.48 -19.59 -6.60
CA PRO A 211 36.86 -19.56 -7.08
C PRO A 211 37.00 -20.59 -8.19
N PRO A 212 37.73 -20.29 -9.28
CA PRO A 212 37.87 -21.20 -10.41
C PRO A 212 38.39 -22.54 -9.89
N GLY A 213 37.48 -23.51 -9.78
CA GLY A 213 37.84 -24.88 -9.45
C GLY A 213 38.68 -25.47 -10.57
N PRO A 214 39.46 -26.54 -10.30
CA PRO A 214 40.14 -27.27 -11.36
C PRO A 214 39.12 -27.67 -12.43
N VAL A 215 39.43 -27.39 -13.69
CA VAL A 215 38.58 -27.68 -14.85
C VAL A 215 38.20 -29.16 -14.84
N CYS A 216 36.99 -29.48 -14.40
CA CYS A 216 36.46 -30.83 -14.54
C CYS A 216 36.21 -31.10 -16.04
N PRO A 217 36.72 -32.21 -16.61
CA PRO A 217 36.40 -32.59 -17.98
C PRO A 217 34.89 -32.80 -18.11
N ALA A 218 34.31 -32.23 -19.18
CA ALA A 218 32.88 -32.20 -19.43
C ALA A 218 32.26 -33.62 -19.44
N PRO A 219 31.16 -33.86 -18.71
CA PRO A 219 30.41 -35.10 -18.86
C PRO A 219 29.66 -35.13 -20.21
N PRO A 220 29.49 -36.33 -20.82
CA PRO A 220 28.80 -36.48 -22.09
C PRO A 220 27.30 -36.13 -22.00
N PRO A 221 26.68 -35.73 -23.13
CA PRO A 221 25.31 -35.19 -23.15
C PRO A 221 24.25 -36.24 -22.76
N PRO A 222 23.22 -35.86 -21.99
CA PRO A 222 22.14 -36.77 -21.60
C PRO A 222 21.17 -37.04 -22.77
N ALA A 223 20.78 -38.32 -22.87
CA ALA A 223 19.81 -38.83 -23.84
C ALA A 223 18.39 -38.25 -23.65
N PRO A 224 17.58 -38.14 -24.73
CA PRO A 224 16.26 -37.52 -24.72
C PRO A 224 15.21 -38.40 -24.00
N LYS A 225 14.50 -37.83 -23.03
CA LYS A 225 13.33 -38.46 -22.40
C LYS A 225 12.05 -38.09 -23.16
N THR A 226 11.41 -39.11 -23.72
CA THR A 226 10.12 -39.10 -24.41
C THR A 226 8.96 -39.37 -23.43
N GLY A 227 7.82 -38.69 -23.67
CA GLY A 227 6.48 -39.06 -23.18
C GLY A 227 6.09 -38.49 -21.81
N ARG A 228 4.83 -38.21 -21.49
CA ARG A 228 3.54 -38.40 -22.17
C ARG A 228 2.47 -37.67 -21.34
N ALA A 229 1.48 -37.08 -21.99
CA ALA A 229 0.33 -36.38 -21.41
C ALA A 229 -0.80 -37.32 -20.93
N THR A 230 -1.57 -36.90 -19.89
CA THR A 230 -3.04 -37.10 -19.74
C THR A 230 -3.56 -36.35 -18.49
N LYS A 231 -4.44 -35.34 -18.64
CA LYS A 231 -5.92 -35.30 -18.38
C LYS A 231 -6.34 -35.71 -16.95
N ALA A 232 -7.25 -35.04 -16.21
CA ALA A 232 -8.59 -34.56 -16.58
C ALA A 232 -9.16 -33.55 -15.54
N PRO A 233 -10.25 -32.80 -15.88
CA PRO A 233 -10.91 -31.84 -15.01
C PRO A 233 -11.99 -32.48 -14.10
N VAL A 234 -12.09 -32.01 -12.85
CA VAL A 234 -13.12 -32.46 -11.90
C VAL A 234 -14.28 -31.45 -11.85
N TRP A 235 -15.46 -31.98 -12.10
CA TRP A 235 -16.78 -31.35 -12.08
C TRP A 235 -17.47 -31.68 -10.75
N ARG A 236 -17.99 -30.70 -9.98
CA ARG A 236 -19.08 -30.83 -8.98
C ARG A 236 -19.73 -29.44 -8.79
N ARG A 237 -20.96 -29.18 -9.27
CA ARG A 237 -22.31 -29.50 -8.75
C ARG A 237 -22.57 -29.08 -7.29
N GLY A 238 -23.61 -28.25 -7.11
CA GLY A 238 -24.57 -28.37 -5.99
C GLY A 238 -24.92 -27.06 -5.28
N GLY A 239 -26.17 -26.61 -5.39
CA GLY A 239 -26.70 -25.49 -4.60
C GLY A 239 -28.13 -25.05 -4.91
N PHE A 240 -29.05 -25.98 -5.18
CA PHE A 240 -30.49 -25.71 -5.30
C PHE A 240 -31.14 -25.63 -3.91
N LEU A 241 -31.37 -24.42 -3.38
CA LEU A 241 -32.19 -24.18 -2.18
C LEU A 241 -32.84 -22.78 -2.26
N ARG A 242 -33.82 -22.58 -3.15
CA ARG A 242 -34.65 -21.36 -3.18
C ARG A 242 -36.16 -21.52 -3.52
N PRO A 243 -36.89 -22.57 -3.10
CA PRO A 243 -38.37 -22.52 -3.14
C PRO A 243 -39.05 -22.27 -1.78
N ALA A 244 -38.36 -22.36 -0.63
CA ALA A 244 -39.02 -22.28 0.68
C ALA A 244 -39.43 -20.86 1.11
N VAL A 245 -38.78 -19.81 0.60
CA VAL A 245 -39.04 -18.42 1.05
C VAL A 245 -40.31 -17.83 0.42
N VAL A 246 -40.75 -18.33 -0.74
CA VAL A 246 -41.93 -17.78 -1.45
C VAL A 246 -43.24 -18.23 -0.76
N LEU A 247 -43.27 -19.41 -0.15
CA LEU A 247 -44.48 -19.95 0.48
C LEU A 247 -44.88 -19.23 1.77
N VAL A 248 -43.91 -18.69 2.53
CA VAL A 248 -44.17 -17.97 3.79
C VAL A 248 -44.79 -16.59 3.54
N SER A 249 -44.40 -15.89 2.46
CA SER A 249 -44.95 -14.56 2.15
C SER A 249 -46.42 -14.59 1.74
N VAL A 250 -46.88 -15.65 1.05
CA VAL A 250 -48.27 -15.74 0.58
C VAL A 250 -49.26 -15.93 1.74
N VAL A 251 -48.87 -16.68 2.78
CA VAL A 251 -49.74 -16.95 3.93
C VAL A 251 -49.95 -15.70 4.79
N LEU A 252 -48.91 -14.87 4.97
CA LEU A 252 -49.01 -13.63 5.75
C LEU A 252 -49.90 -12.57 5.09
N ILE A 253 -49.85 -12.47 3.75
CA ILE A 253 -50.69 -11.51 3.01
C ILE A 253 -52.16 -11.92 3.08
N ALA A 254 -52.46 -13.22 2.91
CA ALA A 254 -53.83 -13.72 3.01
C ALA A 254 -54.44 -13.51 4.42
N GLY A 255 -53.65 -13.75 5.48
CA GLY A 255 -54.10 -13.54 6.86
C GLY A 255 -54.37 -12.07 7.20
N GLY A 256 -53.53 -11.15 6.71
CA GLY A 256 -53.71 -9.71 6.94
C GLY A 256 -54.96 -9.14 6.27
N VAL A 257 -55.26 -9.57 5.03
CA VAL A 257 -56.46 -9.13 4.30
C VAL A 257 -57.74 -9.66 4.94
N TRP A 258 -57.73 -10.91 5.42
CA TRP A 258 -58.87 -11.48 6.13
C TRP A 258 -59.20 -10.73 7.42
N TRP A 259 -58.18 -10.37 8.21
CA TRP A 259 -58.37 -9.60 9.46
C TRP A 259 -58.95 -8.21 9.18
N LEU A 260 -58.49 -7.54 8.13
CA LEU A 260 -58.99 -6.23 7.70
C LEU A 260 -60.43 -6.23 7.18
N LEU A 261 -60.94 -7.36 6.73
CA LEU A 261 -62.34 -7.48 6.25
C LEU A 261 -63.33 -7.79 7.37
N HIS A 262 -62.83 -8.30 8.50
CA HIS A 262 -63.68 -8.78 9.60
C HIS A 262 -63.65 -7.90 10.86
N HIS A 263 -62.86 -6.84 10.87
CA HIS A 263 -62.79 -5.81 11.93
C HIS A 263 -62.82 -4.42 11.29
#